data_AF-A0A4U1JB26-F1
#
_entry.id   AF-A0A4U1JB26-F1
#
_cell.length_a   1.000
_cell.length_b   1.000
_cell.length_c   1.000
_cell.angle_alpha   90.00
_cell.angle_beta   90.00
_cell.angle_gamma   90.00
#
_symmetry.space_group_name_H-M   'P 1'
#
loop_
_entity.id
_entity.type
_entity.pdbx_description
1 polymer ?
#
loop_
_entity_poly.entity_id
_entity_poly.type
_entity_poly.pdbx_seq_one_letter_code
_entity_poly.pdbx_strand_id
1 'polypeptide(L)'
;MLRLVHPAPRGQGTRPPKSGKSPTLTPSADERAHMRAAERNIARAYGGRAVLASVMGVSVKILARIPHETSYAVAVLLARAGSITVEQVLSGRPHVAGACALCGRKGGAS
;
A
#
# COMPACT_ATOMS: atom_id res chain seq x y z
N MET A 1 -38.79 5.19 -54.83
CA MET A 1 -38.65 5.73 -53.46
C MET A 1 -37.29 5.34 -52.92
N LEU A 2 -36.39 6.29 -52.69
CA LEU A 2 -35.03 6.01 -52.20
C LEU A 2 -35.02 6.16 -50.66
N ARG A 3 -34.60 5.11 -49.95
CA ARG A 3 -34.52 5.07 -48.50
C ARG A 3 -33.11 5.47 -48.06
N LEU A 4 -32.96 6.63 -47.43
CA LEU A 4 -31.68 7.11 -46.90
C LEU A 4 -31.29 6.27 -45.67
N VAL A 5 -30.48 5.24 -45.86
CA VAL A 5 -29.91 4.46 -44.76
C VAL A 5 -28.71 5.24 -44.22
N HIS A 6 -28.84 5.80 -43.02
CA HIS A 6 -27.71 6.40 -42.32
C HIS A 6 -26.81 5.27 -41.78
N PRO A 7 -25.48 5.27 -42.06
CA PRO A 7 -24.57 4.32 -41.44
C PRO A 7 -24.49 4.61 -39.94
N ALA A 8 -24.38 3.54 -39.13
CA ALA A 8 -24.24 3.67 -37.69
C ALA A 8 -23.07 4.61 -37.34
N PRO A 9 -23.21 5.52 -36.36
CA PRO A 9 -22.12 6.39 -35.94
C PRO A 9 -20.92 5.52 -35.57
N ARG A 10 -19.76 5.76 -36.20
CA ARG A 10 -18.47 5.21 -35.74
C ARG A 10 -18.09 5.92 -34.44
N GLY A 11 -18.77 5.55 -33.36
CA GLY A 11 -18.36 5.91 -32.01
C GLY A 11 -17.14 5.08 -31.61
N GLN A 12 -16.10 5.74 -31.12
CA GLN A 12 -14.98 5.10 -30.43
C GLN A 12 -15.54 4.18 -29.35
N GLY A 13 -15.13 2.91 -29.38
CA GLY A 13 -15.63 1.87 -28.48
C GLY A 13 -15.73 2.36 -27.04
N THR A 14 -16.93 2.24 -26.48
CA THR A 14 -17.23 2.65 -25.11
C THR A 14 -16.43 1.76 -24.15
N ARG A 15 -15.50 2.42 -23.43
CA ARG A 15 -14.51 1.89 -22.47
C ARG A 15 -13.29 1.20 -23.10
N PRO A 16 -12.07 1.76 -22.90
CA PRO A 16 -10.87 0.95 -23.01
C PRO A 16 -11.00 -0.26 -22.06
N PRO A 17 -10.46 -1.44 -22.45
CA PRO A 17 -10.44 -2.58 -21.54
C PRO A 17 -9.78 -2.15 -20.24
N LYS A 18 -10.33 -2.57 -19.10
CA LYS A 18 -9.68 -2.36 -17.78
C LYS A 18 -8.29 -2.97 -17.87
N SER A 19 -7.28 -2.12 -18.12
CA SER A 19 -5.89 -2.57 -18.12
C SER A 19 -5.63 -3.14 -16.74
N GLY A 20 -5.11 -4.37 -16.69
CA GLY A 20 -4.64 -4.95 -15.43
C GLY A 20 -3.68 -3.98 -14.73
N LYS A 21 -3.67 -3.98 -13.40
CA LYS A 21 -2.67 -3.20 -12.64
C LYS A 21 -1.29 -3.64 -13.13
N SER A 22 -0.42 -2.70 -13.48
CA SER A 22 0.92 -3.07 -13.93
C SER A 22 1.63 -3.78 -12.77
N PRO A 23 2.36 -4.88 -13.04
CA PRO A 23 3.05 -5.64 -11.99
C PRO A 23 4.08 -4.79 -11.24
N THR A 24 4.59 -3.73 -11.87
CA THR A 24 5.52 -2.75 -11.28
C THR A 24 4.88 -1.85 -10.23
N LEU A 25 3.56 -1.65 -10.27
CA LEU A 25 2.82 -0.80 -9.31
C LEU A 25 2.21 -1.60 -8.16
N THR A 26 2.43 -2.91 -8.14
CA THR A 26 1.96 -3.81 -7.09
C THR A 26 3.13 -4.43 -6.35
N PRO A 27 3.05 -4.56 -5.02
CA PRO A 27 4.11 -5.24 -4.27
C PRO A 27 4.21 -6.72 -4.64
N SER A 28 5.45 -7.20 -4.68
CA SER A 28 5.79 -8.61 -4.80
C SER A 28 5.19 -9.44 -3.65
N ALA A 29 5.19 -10.76 -3.79
CA ALA A 29 4.68 -11.65 -2.75
C ALA A 29 5.44 -11.50 -1.43
N ASP A 30 6.76 -11.34 -1.50
CA ASP A 30 7.64 -11.16 -0.34
C ASP A 30 7.38 -9.82 0.35
N GLU A 31 7.31 -8.73 -0.42
CA GLU A 31 6.95 -7.41 0.12
C GLU A 31 5.57 -7.44 0.78
N ARG A 32 4.59 -8.16 0.24
CA ARG A 32 3.29 -8.35 0.89
C ARG A 32 3.40 -9.08 2.22
N ALA A 33 4.25 -10.09 2.31
CA ALA A 33 4.50 -10.81 3.56
C ALA A 33 5.15 -9.88 4.60
N HIS A 34 6.12 -9.06 4.19
CA HIS A 34 6.77 -8.07 5.05
C HIS A 34 5.81 -6.96 5.50
N MET A 35 5.00 -6.42 4.58
CA MET A 35 3.94 -5.45 4.91
C MET A 35 2.94 -6.02 5.92
N ARG A 36 2.57 -7.30 5.81
CA ARG A 36 1.68 -7.97 6.78
C ARG A 36 2.35 -8.13 8.15
N ALA A 37 3.65 -8.42 8.19
CA ALA A 37 4.38 -8.50 9.45
C ALA A 37 4.47 -7.11 10.11
N ALA A 38 4.80 -6.07 9.33
CA ALA A 38 4.84 -4.68 9.80
C ALA A 38 3.46 -4.24 10.33
N GLU A 39 2.39 -4.48 9.58
CA GLU A 39 1.02 -4.16 10.00
C GLU A 39 0.67 -4.82 11.34
N ARG A 40 0.97 -6.10 11.53
CA ARG A 40 0.71 -6.81 12.79
C ARG A 40 1.48 -6.22 13.95
N ASN A 41 2.76 -5.89 13.75
CA ASN A 41 3.61 -5.35 14.81
C ASN A 41 3.17 -3.93 15.20
N ILE A 42 2.91 -3.08 14.21
CA ILE A 42 2.43 -1.72 14.43
C ILE A 42 1.04 -1.74 15.08
N ALA A 43 0.13 -2.59 14.60
CA ALA A 43 -1.20 -2.74 15.20
C ALA A 43 -1.12 -3.17 16.66
N ARG A 44 -0.19 -4.08 17.02
CA ARG A 44 0.04 -4.47 18.42
C ARG A 44 0.53 -3.29 19.27
N ALA A 45 1.43 -2.46 18.74
CA ALA A 45 1.92 -1.27 19.44
C ALA A 45 0.81 -0.22 19.69
N TYR A 46 -0.14 -0.07 18.76
CA TYR A 46 -1.28 0.83 18.90
C TYR A 46 -2.47 0.25 19.70
N GLY A 47 -2.42 -1.01 20.13
CA GLY A 47 -3.53 -1.68 20.82
C GLY A 47 -4.60 -2.29 19.91
N GLY A 48 -4.37 -2.35 18.59
CA GLY A 48 -5.17 -3.13 17.66
C GLY A 48 -5.26 -2.57 16.25
N ARG A 49 -5.85 -3.36 15.34
CA ARG A 49 -6.04 -2.98 13.92
C ARG A 49 -7.00 -1.82 13.74
N ALA A 50 -8.01 -1.69 14.62
CA ALA A 50 -8.98 -0.60 14.56
C ALA A 50 -8.33 0.76 14.83
N VAL A 51 -7.46 0.82 15.85
CA VAL A 51 -6.69 2.04 16.18
C VAL A 51 -5.68 2.34 15.09
N LEU A 52 -4.98 1.34 14.56
CA LEU A 52 -4.07 1.55 13.43
C LEU A 52 -4.82 2.11 12.21
N ALA A 53 -6.00 1.59 11.90
CA ALA A 53 -6.81 2.05 10.78
C ALA A 53 -7.22 3.53 10.95
N SER A 54 -7.60 3.95 12.16
CA SER A 54 -7.93 5.35 12.43
C SER A 54 -6.70 6.26 12.32
N VAL A 55 -5.54 5.84 12.85
CA VAL A 55 -4.27 6.59 12.73
C VAL A 55 -3.86 6.76 11.26
N MET A 56 -4.04 5.73 10.44
CA MET A 56 -3.74 5.76 9.02
C MET A 56 -4.81 6.49 8.18
N GLY A 57 -5.98 6.81 8.75
CA GLY A 57 -7.10 7.40 8.02
C GLY A 57 -7.74 6.46 6.99
N VAL A 58 -7.68 5.14 7.22
CA VAL A 58 -8.20 4.11 6.30
C VAL A 58 -9.23 3.21 6.98
N SER A 59 -10.02 2.48 6.18
CA SER A 59 -10.92 1.48 6.74
C SER A 59 -10.16 0.23 7.20
N VAL A 60 -10.63 -0.43 8.27
CA VAL A 60 -10.08 -1.72 8.75
C VAL A 60 -10.09 -2.79 7.66
N LYS A 61 -11.04 -2.72 6.71
CA LYS A 61 -11.13 -3.62 5.56
C LYS A 61 -9.90 -3.53 4.65
N ILE A 62 -9.27 -2.35 4.55
CA ILE A 62 -8.03 -2.18 3.76
C ILE A 62 -6.89 -2.96 4.41
N LEU A 63 -6.75 -2.89 5.75
CA LEU A 63 -5.73 -3.65 6.46
C LEU A 63 -5.94 -5.16 6.31
N ALA A 64 -7.19 -5.63 6.34
CA ALA A 64 -7.52 -7.04 6.13
C ALA A 64 -7.13 -7.54 4.72
N ARG A 65 -7.09 -6.66 3.72
CA ARG A 65 -6.75 -7.01 2.33
C ARG A 65 -5.26 -7.00 2.02
N ILE A 66 -4.39 -6.48 2.89
CA ILE A 66 -2.93 -6.46 2.71
C ILE A 66 -2.34 -7.77 2.12
N PRO A 67 -2.70 -8.98 2.60
CA PRO A 67 -2.15 -10.22 2.04
C PRO A 67 -2.56 -10.52 0.59
N HIS A 68 -3.69 -9.99 0.12
CA HIS A 68 -4.30 -10.36 -1.16
C HIS A 68 -4.26 -9.23 -2.20
N GLU A 69 -4.57 -8.01 -1.77
CA GLU A 69 -4.65 -6.83 -2.62
C GLU A 69 -4.10 -5.63 -1.85
N THR A 70 -2.87 -5.25 -2.16
CA THR A 70 -2.25 -4.08 -1.54
C THR A 70 -1.47 -3.27 -2.55
N SER A 71 -1.18 -2.03 -2.19
CA SER A 71 -0.42 -1.09 -3.01
C SER A 71 0.73 -0.52 -2.18
N TYR A 72 1.74 0.01 -2.86
CA TYR A 72 2.83 0.72 -2.19
C TYR A 72 2.35 1.92 -1.37
N ALA A 73 1.18 2.49 -1.67
CA ALA A 73 0.58 3.53 -0.84
C ALA A 73 0.28 3.05 0.59
N VAL A 74 -0.14 1.78 0.76
CA VAL A 74 -0.35 1.20 2.10
C VAL A 74 0.98 1.06 2.84
N ALA A 75 2.07 0.73 2.14
CA ALA A 75 3.40 0.67 2.74
C ALA A 75 3.84 2.06 3.25
N VAL A 76 3.58 3.13 2.50
CA VAL A 76 3.85 4.51 2.93
C VAL A 76 3.04 4.88 4.18
N LEU A 77 1.76 4.52 4.23
CA LEU A 77 0.92 4.78 5.40
C LEU A 77 1.38 4.00 6.63
N LEU A 78 1.77 2.73 6.46
CA LEU A 78 2.34 1.92 7.54
C LEU A 78 3.67 2.50 8.03
N ALA A 79 4.53 2.93 7.13
CA ALA A 79 5.81 3.55 7.45
C ALA A 79 5.61 4.81 8.30
N ARG A 80 4.66 5.67 7.90
CA ARG A 80 4.30 6.88 8.67
C ARG A 80 3.72 6.55 10.04
N ALA A 81 2.77 5.62 10.13
CA ALA A 81 2.19 5.22 11.40
C ALA A 81 3.23 4.57 12.33
N GLY A 82 4.10 3.72 11.79
CA GLY A 82 5.16 3.08 12.56
C GLY A 82 6.36 3.97 12.88
N SER A 83 6.40 5.21 12.36
CA SER A 83 7.60 6.05 12.35
C SER A 83 8.84 5.28 11.90
N ILE A 84 8.72 4.53 10.80
CA ILE A 84 9.80 3.75 10.16
C ILE A 84 9.91 4.11 8.68
N THR A 85 10.97 3.65 8.03
CA THR A 85 11.17 3.86 6.58
C THR A 85 10.30 2.92 5.75
N VAL A 86 9.97 3.30 4.52
CA VAL A 86 9.21 2.45 3.59
C VAL A 86 10.03 1.20 3.23
N GLU A 87 11.34 1.38 3.10
CA GLU A 87 12.30 0.32 2.82
C GLU A 87 12.30 -0.73 3.94
N GLN A 88 12.17 -0.33 5.21
CA GLN A 88 12.01 -1.28 6.32
C GLN A 88 10.70 -2.06 6.25
N VAL A 89 9.61 -1.41 5.83
CA VAL A 89 8.31 -2.09 5.62
C VAL A 89 8.39 -3.11 4.49
N LEU A 90 9.04 -2.76 3.37
CA LEU A 90 9.10 -3.59 2.17
C LEU A 90 10.14 -4.71 2.26
N SER A 91 11.31 -4.44 2.85
CA SER A 91 12.40 -5.43 2.98
C SER A 91 12.24 -6.34 4.19
N GLY A 92 11.35 -6.01 5.13
CA GLY A 92 11.20 -6.72 6.40
C GLY A 92 12.42 -6.65 7.32
N ARG A 93 13.42 -5.82 6.99
CA ARG A 93 14.63 -5.69 7.81
C ARG A 93 14.30 -4.92 9.08
N PRO A 94 14.62 -5.47 10.26
CA PRO A 94 14.31 -4.80 11.52
C PRO A 94 15.06 -3.48 11.62
N HIS A 95 14.41 -2.50 12.23
CA HIS A 95 15.03 -1.24 12.57
C HIS A 95 16.16 -1.46 13.59
N VAL A 96 17.35 -0.89 13.33
CA VAL A 96 18.50 -0.99 14.25
C VAL A 96 18.18 -0.21 15.53
N ALA A 97 18.09 -0.91 16.67
CA ALA A 97 17.83 -0.28 17.96
C ALA A 97 18.83 0.86 18.23
N GLY A 98 18.31 2.00 18.70
CA GLY A 98 19.10 3.20 19.02
C GLY A 98 19.34 4.16 17.85
N ALA A 99 18.98 3.81 16.61
CA ALA A 99 18.98 4.75 15.49
C ALA A 99 17.68 5.58 15.45
N CYS A 100 17.75 6.82 14.99
CA CYS A 100 16.56 7.60 14.66
C CYS A 100 15.97 7.09 13.34
N ALA A 101 14.68 6.74 13.32
CA ALA A 101 14.04 6.26 12.11
C ALA A 101 13.89 7.31 10.99
N LEU A 102 13.99 8.60 11.34
CA LEU A 102 13.89 9.72 10.38
C LEU A 102 15.25 10.13 9.81
N CYS A 103 16.30 10.16 10.63
CA CYS A 103 17.62 10.66 10.22
C CYS A 103 18.77 9.66 10.38
N GLY A 104 18.50 8.43 10.83
CA GLY A 104 19.50 7.36 10.98
C GLY A 104 20.52 7.57 12.10
N ARG A 105 20.53 8.72 12.79
CA ARG A 105 21.49 9.03 13.85
C ARG A 105 21.31 8.06 15.02
N LYS A 106 22.38 7.38 15.42
CA LYS A 106 22.41 6.65 16.69
C LYS A 106 22.52 7.64 17.84
N GLY A 107 21.64 7.55 18.83
CA GLY A 107 21.77 8.33 20.06
C GLY A 107 23.14 8.04 20.67
N GLY A 108 23.97 9.08 20.82
CA GLY A 108 25.35 8.93 21.29
C GLY A 108 25.39 8.32 22.68
N ALA A 109 26.06 7.19 22.81
CA ALA A 109 26.71 6.84 24.07
C ALA A 109 28.03 7.62 24.09
N SER A 110 28.05 8.69 24.88
CA SER A 110 29.27 9.17 25.54
C SER A 110 29.65 8.21 26.65
#